data_AF-A0AAW4L4Z7-F1
#
_entry.id   AF-A0AAW4L4Z7-F1
#
_cell.length_a   1.000
_cell.length_b   1.000
_cell.length_c   1.000
_cell.angle_alpha   90.00
_cell.angle_beta   90.00
_cell.angle_gamma   90.00
#
_symmetry.space_group_name_H-M   'P 1'
#
loop_
_entity.id
_entity.type
_entity.pdbx_description
1 polymer ?
#
loop_
_entity_poly.entity_id
_entity_poly.type
_entity_poly.pdbx_seq_one_letter_code
_entity_poly.pdbx_strand_id
1 'polypeptide(L)'
;MKLNDNSRTDKFPEVISRLYNILFERLQEMKDENALSLLELSNLTPKMVKGADYLYFQGRLLNGRQKQVYLGARKASVLDIEEKFAKAQEVKQKYLDTIEKSLGALRALGVGAFPARPGRVIAALAEAGIFDLYGGVLLEDAAFYCLAQLHGLMLPKALDDETDIVVGVSASPKVPQNPLGLLDKGYSPVNRFDPVAMPYYSREVTGSCGISFLCLWNEAGENGALLQFLIKEPIQVIAFCKRPVIVTVPDPVRYFLFKIIRSQLAENSSSIANRDLFQAKALFKGVREKLTYSEIYREARALNWEWGPLIARGLENLKRTMG
;
A
#
# COMPACT_ATOMS: atom_id res chain seq x y z
N MET A 1 12.06 26.24 3.03
CA MET A 1 13.07 25.19 3.31
C MET A 1 14.09 25.22 2.18
N LYS A 2 15.35 25.60 2.46
CA LYS A 2 16.42 25.59 1.45
C LYS A 2 16.82 24.13 1.21
N LEU A 3 16.56 23.64 0.00
CA LEU A 3 16.88 22.28 -0.42
C LEU A 3 18.36 22.25 -0.82
N ASN A 4 19.17 21.48 -0.09
CA ASN A 4 20.53 21.18 -0.53
C ASN A 4 20.45 20.27 -1.76
N ASP A 5 21.10 20.72 -2.83
CA ASP A 5 21.20 20.06 -4.12
C ASP A 5 22.16 18.87 -4.05
N ASN A 6 21.70 17.78 -3.44
CA ASN A 6 22.34 16.45 -3.51
C ASN A 6 21.29 15.40 -3.91
N SER A 7 20.49 15.72 -4.93
CA SER A 7 19.39 14.85 -5.43
C SER A 7 19.86 13.70 -6.32
N ARG A 8 20.94 12.99 -5.93
CA ARG A 8 21.30 11.71 -6.58
C ARG A 8 20.38 10.63 -6.04
N THR A 9 19.39 10.24 -6.85
CA THR A 9 18.66 8.99 -6.67
C THR A 9 19.48 7.89 -7.36
N ASP A 10 20.13 7.04 -6.58
CA ASP A 10 20.91 5.94 -7.12
C ASP A 10 19.98 4.82 -7.58
N LYS A 11 20.21 4.33 -8.80
CA LYS A 11 19.52 3.13 -9.29
C LYS A 11 19.94 1.92 -8.47
N PHE A 12 18.99 1.07 -8.15
CA PHE A 12 19.20 -0.25 -7.62
C PHE A 12 20.14 -1.01 -8.56
N PRO A 13 21.19 -1.64 -8.02
CA PRO A 13 21.87 -2.73 -8.69
C PRO A 13 20.85 -3.76 -9.19
N GLU A 14 21.10 -4.40 -10.34
CA GLU A 14 20.22 -5.39 -10.96
C GLU A 14 19.82 -6.52 -9.99
N VAL A 15 20.72 -6.83 -9.04
CA VAL A 15 20.50 -7.76 -7.94
C VAL A 15 19.30 -7.38 -7.08
N ILE A 16 19.11 -6.09 -6.75
CA ILE A 16 17.98 -5.65 -5.91
C ILE A 16 16.66 -5.78 -6.67
N SER A 17 16.62 -5.45 -7.97
CA SER A 17 15.41 -5.63 -8.79
C SER A 17 15.00 -7.10 -8.89
N ARG A 18 15.96 -8.01 -9.04
CA ARG A 18 15.69 -9.46 -9.02
C ARG A 18 15.14 -9.92 -7.67
N LEU A 19 15.76 -9.49 -6.57
CA LEU A 19 15.30 -9.83 -5.22
C LEU A 19 13.91 -9.24 -4.90
N TYR A 20 13.62 -8.04 -5.38
CA TYR A 20 12.29 -7.43 -5.27
C TYR A 20 11.23 -8.30 -5.96
N ASN A 21 11.47 -8.71 -7.21
CA ASN A 21 10.51 -9.52 -7.96
C ASN A 21 10.29 -10.90 -7.34
N ILE A 22 11.37 -11.56 -6.89
CA ILE A 22 11.26 -12.84 -6.15
C ILE A 22 10.40 -12.65 -4.91
N LEU A 23 10.64 -11.60 -4.12
CA LEU A 23 9.83 -11.33 -2.94
C LEU A 23 8.37 -11.03 -3.29
N PHE A 24 8.12 -10.28 -4.37
CA PHE A 24 6.78 -9.96 -4.82
C PHE A 24 5.99 -11.21 -5.22
N GLU A 25 6.60 -12.09 -6.03
CA GLU A 25 5.99 -13.37 -6.44
C GLU A 25 5.64 -14.23 -5.22
N ARG A 26 6.55 -14.35 -4.24
CA ARG A 26 6.27 -15.12 -3.01
C ARG A 26 5.16 -14.53 -2.16
N LEU A 27 5.09 -13.20 -2.06
CA LEU A 27 3.99 -12.54 -1.35
C LEU A 27 2.65 -12.74 -2.07
N GLN A 28 2.65 -12.79 -3.40
CA GLN A 28 1.45 -13.07 -4.20
C GLN A 28 0.99 -14.52 -4.01
N GLU A 29 1.90 -15.49 -4.12
CA GLU A 29 1.61 -16.90 -3.86
C GLU A 29 0.99 -17.10 -2.47
N MET A 30 1.59 -16.50 -1.44
CA MET A 30 1.09 -16.58 -0.06
C MET A 30 -0.32 -15.99 0.09
N LYS A 31 -0.65 -14.96 -0.69
CA LYS A 31 -1.94 -14.28 -0.66
C LYS A 31 -3.02 -15.01 -1.47
N ASP A 32 -2.67 -15.56 -2.62
CA ASP A 32 -3.59 -16.32 -3.49
C ASP A 32 -3.96 -17.69 -2.91
N GLU A 33 -3.07 -18.29 -2.10
CA GLU A 33 -3.34 -19.50 -1.32
C GLU A 33 -4.30 -19.26 -0.12
N ASN A 34 -5.25 -18.33 -0.26
CA ASN A 34 -6.16 -17.71 0.74
C ASN A 34 -7.06 -18.68 1.56
N ALA A 35 -6.85 -19.99 1.51
CA ALA A 35 -7.22 -20.91 2.58
C ALA A 35 -6.26 -20.83 3.80
N LEU A 36 -5.07 -20.23 3.63
CA LEU A 36 -3.99 -20.16 4.61
C LEU A 36 -3.87 -18.80 5.33
N SER A 37 -4.48 -17.72 4.84
CA SER A 37 -4.45 -16.40 5.51
C SER A 37 -5.19 -16.42 6.86
N LEU A 38 -6.28 -17.20 6.96
CA LEU A 38 -6.93 -17.54 8.24
C LEU A 38 -6.02 -18.32 9.20
N LEU A 39 -4.94 -18.93 8.70
CA LEU A 39 -3.93 -19.69 9.46
C LEU A 39 -2.80 -18.83 10.01
N GLU A 40 -2.68 -17.56 9.63
CA GLU A 40 -1.66 -16.66 10.20
C GLU A 40 -1.88 -16.38 11.69
N LEU A 41 -3.15 -16.28 12.08
CA LEU A 41 -3.57 -15.98 13.44
C LEU A 41 -4.24 -17.17 14.13
N SER A 42 -4.10 -18.39 13.57
CA SER A 42 -4.77 -19.56 14.11
C SER A 42 -3.89 -20.79 14.30
N ASN A 43 -4.27 -21.57 15.31
CA ASN A 43 -3.65 -22.83 15.70
C ASN A 43 -4.73 -23.87 15.99
N LEU A 44 -4.35 -25.14 15.93
CA LEU A 44 -5.13 -26.23 16.48
C LEU A 44 -4.78 -26.40 17.96
N THR A 45 -5.78 -26.25 18.82
CA THR A 45 -5.62 -26.34 20.28
C THR A 45 -6.39 -27.56 20.80
N PRO A 46 -5.69 -28.61 21.28
CA PRO A 46 -6.34 -29.73 21.93
C PRO A 46 -6.86 -29.32 23.32
N LYS A 47 -8.01 -29.87 23.72
CA LYS A 47 -8.62 -29.68 25.04
C LYS A 47 -9.19 -30.99 25.57
N MET A 48 -8.83 -31.29 26.81
CA MET A 48 -9.42 -32.37 27.61
C MET A 48 -10.70 -31.86 28.29
N VAL A 49 -11.84 -32.50 28.03
CA VAL A 49 -13.10 -32.20 28.72
C VAL A 49 -13.72 -33.50 29.20
N LYS A 50 -13.86 -33.66 30.53
CA LYS A 50 -14.42 -34.85 31.18
C LYS A 50 -13.78 -36.17 30.69
N GLY A 51 -12.46 -36.18 30.48
CA GLY A 51 -11.70 -37.37 30.06
C GLY A 51 -11.75 -37.70 28.57
N ALA A 52 -12.38 -36.86 27.75
CA ALA A 52 -12.36 -36.99 26.30
C ALA A 52 -11.56 -35.85 25.64
N ASP A 53 -10.79 -36.21 24.62
CA ASP A 53 -9.95 -35.28 23.85
C ASP A 53 -10.71 -34.66 22.68
N TYR A 54 -10.70 -33.33 22.67
CA TYR A 54 -11.37 -32.51 21.68
C TYR A 54 -10.38 -31.57 21.01
N LEU A 55 -10.60 -31.30 19.73
CA LEU A 55 -9.80 -30.36 18.97
C LEU A 55 -10.59 -29.10 18.67
N TYR A 56 -9.92 -27.96 18.83
CA TYR A 56 -10.46 -26.65 18.50
C TYR A 56 -9.56 -25.95 17.50
N PHE A 57 -10.17 -25.31 16.51
CA PHE A 57 -9.52 -24.30 15.70
C PHE A 57 -9.60 -22.97 16.43
N GLN A 58 -8.47 -22.39 16.80
CA GLN A 58 -8.40 -21.13 17.53
C GLN A 58 -7.78 -20.07 16.65
N GLY A 59 -8.54 -19.04 16.28
CA GLY A 59 -8.06 -17.91 15.49
C GLY A 59 -8.25 -16.56 16.20
N ARG A 60 -7.44 -15.56 15.85
CA ARG A 60 -7.66 -14.17 16.25
C ARG A 60 -8.41 -13.42 15.15
N LEU A 61 -9.50 -12.76 15.51
CA LEU A 61 -10.23 -11.87 14.62
C LEU A 61 -9.47 -10.54 14.47
N LEU A 62 -9.76 -9.80 13.39
CA LEU A 62 -9.17 -8.49 13.09
C LEU A 62 -9.37 -7.45 14.22
N ASN A 63 -10.39 -7.63 15.07
CA ASN A 63 -10.64 -6.81 16.26
C ASN A 63 -9.88 -7.26 17.53
N GLY A 64 -8.84 -8.08 17.38
CA GLY A 64 -8.02 -8.61 18.47
C GLY A 64 -8.65 -9.71 19.31
N ARG A 65 -9.96 -9.99 19.16
CA ARG A 65 -10.67 -11.03 19.92
C ARG A 65 -10.29 -12.43 19.45
N GLN A 66 -10.08 -13.33 20.40
CA GLN A 66 -9.92 -14.75 20.08
C GLN A 66 -11.28 -15.40 19.83
N LYS A 67 -11.36 -16.22 18.79
CA LYS A 67 -12.50 -17.07 18.47
C LYS A 67 -12.04 -18.51 18.38
N GLN A 68 -12.78 -19.40 19.04
CA GLN A 68 -12.55 -20.84 18.96
C GLN A 68 -13.73 -21.50 18.25
N VAL A 69 -13.43 -22.38 17.31
CA VAL A 69 -14.40 -23.22 16.61
C VAL A 69 -14.10 -24.67 16.97
N TYR A 70 -15.10 -25.36 17.50
CA TYR A 70 -14.98 -26.78 17.83
C TYR A 70 -14.93 -27.62 16.55
N LEU A 71 -13.91 -28.46 16.41
CA LEU A 71 -13.73 -29.33 15.23
C LEU A 71 -14.27 -30.73 15.46
N GLY A 72 -14.22 -31.23 16.70
CA GLY A 72 -14.68 -32.58 17.01
C GLY A 72 -13.85 -33.26 18.11
N ALA A 73 -14.30 -34.44 18.50
CA ALA A 73 -13.48 -35.37 19.27
C ALA A 73 -12.31 -35.85 18.40
N ARG A 74 -11.13 -36.04 18.98
CA ARG A 74 -9.89 -36.37 18.27
C ARG A 74 -9.87 -37.83 17.77
N LYS A 75 -10.75 -38.12 16.81
CA LYS A 75 -10.94 -39.40 16.10
C LYS A 75 -10.34 -39.31 14.70
N ALA A 76 -10.36 -40.41 13.93
CA ALA A 76 -9.74 -40.51 12.61
C ALA A 76 -10.02 -39.32 11.66
N SER A 77 -11.27 -38.82 11.60
CA SER A 77 -11.63 -37.67 10.76
C SER A 77 -11.02 -36.33 11.21
N VAL A 78 -10.76 -36.16 12.51
CA VAL A 78 -10.13 -34.97 13.08
C VAL A 78 -8.61 -35.08 13.04
N LEU A 79 -8.05 -36.29 13.15
CA LEU A 79 -6.62 -36.55 12.96
C LEU A 79 -6.17 -36.25 11.52
N ASP A 80 -7.00 -36.57 10.51
CA ASP A 80 -6.74 -36.17 9.11
C ASP A 80 -6.69 -34.64 8.94
N ILE A 81 -7.53 -33.90 9.65
CA ILE A 81 -7.49 -32.42 9.66
C ILE A 81 -6.21 -31.91 10.33
N GLU A 82 -5.79 -32.52 11.45
CA GLU A 82 -4.52 -32.17 12.12
C GLU A 82 -3.31 -32.39 11.21
N GLU A 83 -3.26 -33.52 10.51
CA GLU A 83 -2.15 -33.84 9.62
C GLU A 83 -2.09 -32.88 8.42
N LYS A 84 -3.24 -32.58 7.81
CA LYS A 84 -3.35 -31.58 6.73
C LYS A 84 -2.95 -30.19 7.22
N PHE A 85 -3.36 -29.80 8.42
CA PHE A 85 -3.00 -28.52 9.03
C PHE A 85 -1.49 -28.43 9.31
N ALA A 86 -0.87 -29.51 9.80
CA ALA A 86 0.56 -29.55 10.06
C ALA A 86 1.37 -29.41 8.76
N LYS A 87 0.99 -30.13 7.70
CA LYS A 87 1.62 -29.99 6.37
C LYS A 87 1.47 -28.57 5.81
N ALA A 88 0.28 -27.98 5.92
CA ALA A 88 0.03 -26.60 5.53
C ALA A 88 0.91 -25.60 6.30
N GLN A 89 1.10 -25.80 7.61
CA GLN A 89 1.99 -24.93 8.40
C GLN A 89 3.47 -25.10 8.05
N GLU A 90 3.93 -26.30 7.70
CA GLU A 90 5.32 -26.51 7.28
C GLU A 90 5.63 -25.79 5.97
N VAL A 91 4.72 -25.88 4.98
CA VAL A 91 4.83 -25.15 3.70
C VAL A 91 4.85 -23.64 3.95
N LYS A 92 3.95 -23.13 4.80
CA LYS A 92 3.92 -21.72 5.19
C LYS A 92 5.21 -21.28 5.87
N GLN A 93 5.75 -22.05 6.81
CA GLN A 93 7.00 -21.68 7.49
C GLN A 93 8.16 -21.54 6.49
N LYS A 94 8.24 -22.42 5.47
CA LYS A 94 9.23 -22.29 4.39
C LYS A 94 9.06 -21.00 3.58
N TYR A 95 7.83 -20.57 3.30
CA TYR A 95 7.57 -19.28 2.65
C TYR A 95 8.01 -18.11 3.52
N LEU A 96 7.65 -18.12 4.82
CA LEU A 96 8.06 -17.07 5.77
C LEU A 96 9.58 -16.96 5.88
N ASP A 97 10.29 -18.08 6.03
CA ASP A 97 11.75 -18.08 6.10
C ASP A 97 12.39 -17.48 4.83
N THR A 98 11.79 -17.73 3.66
CA THR A 98 12.26 -17.21 2.37
C THR A 98 11.98 -15.70 2.24
N ILE A 99 10.80 -15.26 2.68
CA ILE A 99 10.43 -13.84 2.75
C ILE A 99 11.40 -13.10 3.67
N GLU A 100 11.68 -13.64 4.87
CA GLU A 100 12.58 -13.03 5.83
C GLU A 100 14.02 -12.93 5.30
N LYS A 101 14.52 -13.97 4.63
CA LYS A 101 15.84 -13.94 3.96
C LYS A 101 15.89 -12.88 2.85
N SER A 102 14.88 -12.84 1.99
CA SER A 102 14.80 -11.88 0.88
C SER A 102 14.72 -10.44 1.40
N LEU A 103 13.90 -10.21 2.42
CA LEU A 103 13.78 -8.93 3.11
C LEU A 103 15.09 -8.52 3.79
N GLY A 104 15.77 -9.46 4.45
CA GLY A 104 17.08 -9.23 5.05
C GLY A 104 18.13 -8.81 4.02
N ALA A 105 18.16 -9.48 2.86
CA ALA A 105 19.04 -9.12 1.75
C ALA A 105 18.72 -7.72 1.20
N LEU A 106 17.44 -7.42 0.96
CA LEU A 106 17.02 -6.09 0.49
C LEU A 106 17.39 -4.98 1.48
N ARG A 107 17.17 -5.20 2.78
CA ARG A 107 17.57 -4.24 3.84
C ARG A 107 19.09 -4.06 3.91
N ALA A 108 19.86 -5.15 3.79
CA ALA A 108 21.33 -5.10 3.75
C ALA A 108 21.85 -4.32 2.52
N LEU A 109 21.11 -4.33 1.42
CA LEU A 109 21.39 -3.57 0.21
C LEU A 109 20.85 -2.12 0.28
N GLY A 110 20.31 -1.71 1.42
CA GLY A 110 19.86 -0.34 1.69
C GLY A 110 18.41 -0.04 1.29
N VAL A 111 17.63 -1.03 0.87
CA VAL A 111 16.20 -0.81 0.60
C VAL A 111 15.50 -0.40 1.89
N GLY A 112 15.06 0.86 1.92
CA GLY A 112 14.44 1.45 3.10
C GLY A 112 13.08 0.82 3.44
N ALA A 113 12.73 0.86 4.72
CA ALA A 113 11.43 0.42 5.21
C ALA A 113 10.59 1.65 5.60
N PHE A 114 9.27 1.49 5.57
CA PHE A 114 8.36 2.44 6.20
C PHE A 114 8.69 2.56 7.69
N PRO A 115 8.61 3.78 8.26
CA PRO A 115 8.67 4.00 9.70
C PRO A 115 7.61 3.19 10.45
N ALA A 116 7.85 2.99 11.75
CA ALA A 116 7.07 2.05 12.56
C ALA A 116 5.58 2.41 12.63
N ARG A 117 5.23 3.70 12.64
CA ARG A 117 3.83 4.14 12.65
C ARG A 117 3.12 3.93 11.31
N PRO A 118 3.52 4.60 10.20
CA PRO A 118 2.86 4.42 8.91
C PRO A 118 2.94 2.97 8.42
N GLY A 119 4.04 2.25 8.68
CA GLY A 119 4.17 0.84 8.32
C GLY A 119 3.19 -0.09 9.04
N ARG A 120 2.87 0.17 10.32
CA ARG A 120 1.83 -0.60 11.04
C ARG A 120 0.44 -0.34 10.46
N VAL A 121 0.15 0.91 10.09
CA VAL A 121 -1.13 1.27 9.48
C VAL A 121 -1.29 0.60 8.13
N ILE A 122 -0.30 0.73 7.25
CA ILE A 122 -0.34 0.14 5.91
C ILE A 122 -0.52 -1.38 6.00
N ALA A 123 0.24 -2.05 6.89
CA ALA A 123 0.10 -3.49 7.11
C ALA A 123 -1.32 -3.87 7.56
N ALA A 124 -1.88 -3.16 8.54
CA ALA A 124 -3.21 -3.46 9.04
C ALA A 124 -4.32 -3.16 8.01
N LEU A 125 -4.16 -2.14 7.16
CA LEU A 125 -5.07 -1.88 6.03
C LEU A 125 -4.98 -3.00 4.97
N ALA A 126 -3.78 -3.51 4.68
CA ALA A 126 -3.58 -4.64 3.79
C ALA A 126 -4.19 -5.93 4.34
N GLU A 127 -3.95 -6.25 5.61
CA GLU A 127 -4.55 -7.39 6.31
C GLU A 127 -6.09 -7.31 6.34
N ALA A 128 -6.65 -6.10 6.45
CA ALA A 128 -8.09 -5.88 6.35
C ALA A 128 -8.65 -5.96 4.93
N GLY A 129 -7.82 -6.23 3.92
CA GLY A 129 -8.23 -6.39 2.53
C GLY A 129 -8.55 -5.07 1.83
N ILE A 130 -8.13 -3.92 2.35
CA ILE A 130 -8.42 -2.60 1.76
C ILE A 130 -7.91 -2.51 0.33
N PHE A 131 -6.68 -2.97 0.08
CA PHE A 131 -6.06 -2.88 -1.25
C PHE A 131 -6.56 -3.92 -2.25
N ASP A 132 -7.05 -5.06 -1.76
CA ASP A 132 -7.32 -6.24 -2.62
C ASP A 132 -8.80 -6.58 -2.76
N LEU A 133 -9.56 -6.51 -1.66
CA LEU A 133 -11.00 -6.82 -1.67
C LEU A 133 -11.86 -5.59 -1.90
N TYR A 134 -11.40 -4.45 -1.39
CA TYR A 134 -12.14 -3.20 -1.39
C TYR A 134 -11.68 -2.18 -2.44
N GLY A 135 -10.63 -2.50 -3.20
CA GLY A 135 -10.15 -1.66 -4.30
C GLY A 135 -9.54 -0.33 -3.87
N GLY A 136 -9.05 -0.24 -2.63
CA GLY A 136 -8.31 0.91 -2.14
C GLY A 136 -6.96 1.06 -2.85
N VAL A 137 -6.55 2.30 -3.07
CA VAL A 137 -5.31 2.69 -3.73
C VAL A 137 -4.54 3.60 -2.78
N LEU A 138 -3.35 3.21 -2.35
CA LEU A 138 -2.46 4.04 -1.53
C LEU A 138 -1.98 5.24 -2.36
N LEU A 139 -2.09 6.45 -1.81
CA LEU A 139 -1.78 7.72 -2.48
C LEU A 139 -0.65 8.51 -1.80
N GLU A 140 -0.35 9.68 -2.37
CA GLU A 140 0.59 10.66 -1.82
C GLU A 140 2.00 10.11 -1.55
N ASP A 141 2.62 10.53 -0.45
CA ASP A 141 4.03 10.29 -0.13
C ASP A 141 4.31 8.80 0.12
N ALA A 142 3.34 8.07 0.69
CA ALA A 142 3.44 6.62 0.87
C ALA A 142 3.45 5.88 -0.47
N ALA A 143 2.59 6.28 -1.41
CA ALA A 143 2.58 5.70 -2.76
C ALA A 143 3.88 6.02 -3.53
N PHE A 144 4.37 7.26 -3.43
CA PHE A 144 5.65 7.65 -4.02
C PHE A 144 6.79 6.77 -3.53
N TYR A 145 6.82 6.50 -2.22
CA TYR A 145 7.86 5.67 -1.61
C TYR A 145 7.87 4.25 -2.20
N CYS A 146 6.70 3.61 -2.30
CA CYS A 146 6.57 2.30 -2.93
C CYS A 146 6.96 2.32 -4.42
N LEU A 147 6.53 3.34 -5.17
CA LEU A 147 6.82 3.49 -6.60
C LEU A 147 8.32 3.71 -6.85
N ALA A 148 8.99 4.48 -6.01
CA ALA A 148 10.42 4.67 -6.10
C ALA A 148 11.16 3.34 -5.93
N GLN A 149 10.75 2.52 -4.95
CA GLN A 149 11.34 1.21 -4.70
C GLN A 149 11.04 0.19 -5.80
N LEU A 150 9.83 0.21 -6.37
CA LEU A 150 9.48 -0.58 -7.56
C LEU A 150 10.42 -0.28 -8.73
N HIS A 151 10.72 1.00 -8.96
CA HIS A 151 11.66 1.44 -10.00
C HIS A 151 13.12 1.30 -9.60
N GLY A 152 13.36 0.74 -8.43
CA GLY A 152 14.67 0.56 -7.86
C GLY A 152 15.41 1.87 -7.65
N LEU A 153 14.80 2.80 -6.95
CA LEU A 153 15.40 4.08 -6.61
C LEU A 153 15.65 4.14 -5.11
N MET A 154 16.89 4.45 -4.74
CA MET A 154 17.24 4.81 -3.37
C MET A 154 16.81 6.25 -3.12
N LEU A 155 15.81 6.44 -2.26
CA LEU A 155 15.35 7.77 -1.90
C LEU A 155 16.30 8.40 -0.86
N PRO A 156 16.77 9.63 -1.06
CA PRO A 156 17.73 10.29 -0.18
C PRO A 156 17.13 10.65 1.20
N LYS A 157 15.80 10.67 1.32
CA LYS A 157 15.07 10.94 2.56
C LYS A 157 14.06 9.82 2.80
N ALA A 158 14.12 9.21 3.97
CA ALA A 158 13.08 8.30 4.44
C ALA A 158 11.81 9.08 4.81
N LEU A 159 10.66 8.41 4.77
CA LEU A 159 9.45 8.93 5.39
C LEU A 159 9.67 9.11 6.90
N ASP A 160 8.87 9.98 7.52
CA ASP A 160 8.85 10.14 8.98
C ASP A 160 7.67 9.38 9.61
N ASP A 161 7.70 9.21 10.93
CA ASP A 161 6.62 8.55 11.67
C ASP A 161 5.32 9.37 11.70
N GLU A 162 5.34 10.62 11.24
CA GLU A 162 4.18 11.52 11.16
C GLU A 162 3.54 11.53 9.76
N THR A 163 4.07 10.74 8.82
CA THR A 163 3.58 10.71 7.45
C THR A 163 2.14 10.21 7.40
N ASP A 164 1.23 11.07 6.92
CA ASP A 164 -0.17 10.72 6.73
C ASP A 164 -0.34 9.60 5.69
N ILE A 165 -1.26 8.68 5.97
CA ILE A 165 -1.68 7.62 5.05
C ILE A 165 -2.94 8.06 4.32
N VAL A 166 -2.87 8.15 2.99
CA VAL A 166 -4.00 8.53 2.15
C VAL A 166 -4.38 7.33 1.28
N VAL A 167 -5.65 6.95 1.31
CA VAL A 167 -6.21 5.87 0.49
C VAL A 167 -7.32 6.44 -0.38
N GLY A 168 -7.13 6.38 -1.70
CA GLY A 168 -8.18 6.65 -2.67
C GLY A 168 -9.02 5.40 -2.86
N VAL A 169 -10.33 5.54 -2.95
CA VAL A 169 -11.22 4.40 -3.21
C VAL A 169 -12.18 4.76 -4.34
N SER A 170 -12.17 3.92 -5.38
CA SER A 170 -13.16 4.01 -6.45
C SER A 170 -14.52 3.62 -5.88
N ALA A 171 -15.56 4.36 -6.24
CA ALA A 171 -16.90 4.23 -5.68
C ALA A 171 -17.43 2.79 -5.82
N SER A 172 -17.26 2.00 -4.77
CA SER A 172 -17.80 0.65 -4.67
C SER A 172 -18.50 0.52 -3.32
N PRO A 173 -19.74 -0.02 -3.27
CA PRO A 173 -20.49 -0.23 -2.01
C PRO A 173 -19.81 -1.23 -1.05
N LYS A 174 -18.62 -1.74 -1.43
CA LYS A 174 -17.88 -2.75 -0.68
C LYS A 174 -17.01 -2.15 0.42
N VAL A 175 -16.62 -0.87 0.38
CA VAL A 175 -15.75 -0.30 1.43
C VAL A 175 -16.45 -0.42 2.80
N PRO A 176 -15.79 -0.98 3.83
CA PRO A 176 -16.40 -1.08 5.15
C PRO A 176 -16.88 0.28 5.63
N GLN A 177 -18.06 0.36 6.26
CA GLN A 177 -18.58 1.59 6.87
C GLN A 177 -17.65 2.15 7.97
N ASN A 178 -16.74 1.32 8.48
CA ASN A 178 -15.67 1.74 9.38
C ASN A 178 -14.39 0.93 9.09
N PRO A 179 -13.57 1.35 8.10
CA PRO A 179 -12.30 0.70 7.79
C PRO A 179 -11.34 0.70 8.99
N LEU A 180 -11.49 1.67 9.90
CA LEU A 180 -10.66 1.83 11.09
C LEU A 180 -11.11 0.98 12.27
N GLY A 181 -12.33 0.43 12.25
CA GLY A 181 -12.76 -0.57 13.22
C GLY A 181 -11.92 -1.86 13.17
N LEU A 182 -11.10 -1.98 12.12
CA LEU A 182 -10.12 -3.04 11.89
C LEU A 182 -8.74 -2.68 12.49
N LEU A 183 -8.49 -1.41 12.80
CA LEU A 183 -7.28 -0.96 13.49
C LEU A 183 -7.55 -0.94 15.00
N ASP A 184 -6.78 -1.72 15.76
CA ASP A 184 -7.01 -1.95 17.19
C ASP A 184 -6.98 -0.63 18.00
N LYS A 185 -8.17 -0.11 18.35
CA LYS A 185 -8.50 0.99 19.30
C LYS A 185 -7.57 2.23 19.44
N GLY A 186 -6.74 2.52 18.44
CA GLY A 186 -5.73 3.61 18.48
C GLY A 186 -6.08 4.86 17.68
N TYR A 187 -7.23 4.89 16.99
CA TYR A 187 -7.63 5.98 16.09
C TYR A 187 -8.94 6.61 16.53
N SER A 188 -8.98 7.95 16.52
CA SER A 188 -10.21 8.72 16.68
C SER A 188 -10.66 9.26 15.33
N PRO A 189 -11.95 9.12 14.98
CA PRO A 189 -12.51 9.80 13.82
C PRO A 189 -12.39 11.31 14.04
N VAL A 190 -11.84 12.01 13.05
CA VAL A 190 -11.78 13.48 13.09
C VAL A 190 -13.08 14.04 12.51
N ASN A 191 -13.63 13.36 11.50
CA ASN A 191 -15.00 13.58 11.01
C ASN A 191 -15.85 12.33 11.28
N ARG A 192 -17.15 12.51 11.59
CA ARG A 192 -18.09 11.37 11.60
C ARG A 192 -18.13 10.78 10.18
N PHE A 193 -18.15 9.45 10.08
CA PHE A 193 -18.36 8.78 8.80
C PHE A 193 -19.75 9.16 8.30
N ASP A 194 -19.80 10.07 7.33
CA ASP A 194 -20.99 10.40 6.59
C ASP A 194 -20.85 9.76 5.20
N PRO A 195 -21.60 8.68 4.90
CA PRO A 195 -21.56 8.05 3.58
C PRO A 195 -21.99 8.99 2.45
N VAL A 196 -22.60 10.14 2.76
CA VAL A 196 -23.10 11.14 1.82
C VAL A 196 -22.18 12.37 1.73
N ALA A 197 -21.41 12.70 2.78
CA ALA A 197 -20.56 13.91 2.86
C ALA A 197 -19.04 13.63 2.93
N MET A 198 -18.56 12.63 2.18
CA MET A 198 -17.14 12.26 2.09
C MET A 198 -16.28 13.38 1.46
N PRO A 199 -15.00 13.57 1.87
CA PRO A 199 -14.00 12.58 2.35
C PRO A 199 -14.03 12.25 3.86
N TYR A 200 -13.60 11.03 4.21
CA TYR A 200 -13.52 10.54 5.60
C TYR A 200 -12.08 10.67 6.15
N TYR A 201 -11.96 11.26 7.35
CA TYR A 201 -10.66 11.55 7.97
C TYR A 201 -10.61 11.04 9.42
N SER A 202 -9.46 10.47 9.79
CA SER A 202 -9.17 10.00 11.13
C SER A 202 -7.72 10.25 11.51
N ARG A 203 -7.46 10.26 12.82
CA ARG A 203 -6.12 10.51 13.35
C ARG A 203 -5.84 9.60 14.53
N GLU A 204 -4.59 9.17 14.68
CA GLU A 204 -4.15 8.43 15.86
C GLU A 204 -4.42 9.25 17.12
N VAL A 205 -4.98 8.62 18.16
CA VAL A 205 -5.38 9.28 19.43
C VAL A 205 -4.20 9.96 20.13
N THR A 206 -3.02 9.36 20.01
CA THR A 206 -1.75 9.84 20.58
C THR A 206 -1.03 10.88 19.72
N GLY A 207 -1.55 11.16 18.52
CA GLY A 207 -1.07 12.20 17.61
C GLY A 207 0.20 11.85 16.82
N SER A 208 0.07 11.83 15.48
CA SER A 208 1.01 12.39 14.48
C SER A 208 0.76 11.81 13.07
N CYS A 209 0.35 10.54 12.96
CA CYS A 209 0.03 9.89 11.69
C CYS A 209 -1.51 9.90 11.47
N GLY A 210 -1.99 10.70 10.53
CA GLY A 210 -3.38 10.69 10.07
C GLY A 210 -3.66 9.59 9.05
N ILE A 211 -4.93 9.20 8.93
CA ILE A 211 -5.42 8.30 7.90
C ILE A 211 -6.62 8.96 7.21
N SER A 212 -6.52 9.14 5.90
CA SER A 212 -7.53 9.78 5.05
C SER A 212 -8.05 8.79 4.01
N PHE A 213 -9.37 8.69 3.88
CA PHE A 213 -10.03 7.96 2.80
C PHE A 213 -10.71 8.96 1.85
N LEU A 214 -10.24 8.98 0.60
CA LEU A 214 -10.76 9.83 -0.47
C LEU A 214 -11.68 8.98 -1.37
N CYS A 215 -12.99 9.22 -1.32
CA CYS A 215 -13.96 8.53 -2.16
C CYS A 215 -14.38 9.39 -3.34
N LEU A 216 -14.17 8.90 -4.56
CA LEU A 216 -14.24 9.71 -5.77
C LEU A 216 -15.63 9.83 -6.40
N TRP A 217 -16.71 9.54 -5.66
CA TRP A 217 -18.07 9.47 -6.20
C TRP A 217 -18.64 10.86 -6.58
N ASN A 218 -18.22 11.94 -5.93
CA ASN A 218 -18.91 13.23 -6.08
C ASN A 218 -18.01 14.46 -6.21
N GLU A 219 -16.72 14.28 -6.52
CA GLU A 219 -15.87 15.42 -6.84
C GLU A 219 -16.14 15.85 -8.29
N ALA A 220 -17.24 16.58 -8.48
CA ALA A 220 -17.41 17.40 -9.67
C ALA A 220 -16.32 18.49 -9.68
N GLY A 221 -15.62 18.62 -10.81
CA GLY A 221 -14.54 19.60 -10.98
C GLY A 221 -13.17 18.99 -11.23
N GLU A 222 -12.18 19.86 -11.39
CA GLU A 222 -10.85 19.50 -11.88
C GLU A 222 -10.09 18.54 -10.94
N ASN A 223 -10.21 18.72 -9.62
CA ASN A 223 -9.55 17.85 -8.62
C ASN A 223 -10.09 16.42 -8.63
N GLY A 224 -11.41 16.25 -8.79
CA GLY A 224 -12.03 14.93 -8.86
C GLY A 224 -11.65 14.16 -10.11
N ALA A 225 -11.66 14.83 -11.26
CA ALA A 225 -11.19 14.26 -12.52
C ALA A 225 -9.72 13.82 -12.43
N LEU A 226 -8.87 14.64 -11.79
CA LEU A 226 -7.46 14.36 -11.60
C LEU A 226 -7.23 13.15 -10.67
N LEU A 227 -7.99 13.03 -9.58
CA LEU A 227 -7.93 11.85 -8.71
C LEU A 227 -8.47 10.58 -9.39
N GLN A 228 -9.54 10.68 -10.18
CA GLN A 228 -10.06 9.54 -10.94
C GLN A 228 -9.06 9.05 -11.98
N PHE A 229 -8.37 9.98 -12.66
CA PHE A 229 -7.26 9.66 -13.55
C PHE A 229 -6.13 8.96 -12.80
N LEU A 230 -5.78 9.43 -11.60
CA LEU A 230 -4.69 8.87 -10.79
C LEU A 230 -4.95 7.42 -10.36
N ILE A 231 -6.17 7.11 -9.89
CA ILE A 231 -6.47 5.77 -9.37
C ILE A 231 -6.90 4.76 -10.43
N LYS A 232 -6.99 5.15 -11.70
CA LYS A 232 -7.38 4.25 -12.79
C LYS A 232 -6.29 3.22 -13.06
N GLU A 233 -6.70 1.96 -13.22
CA GLU A 233 -5.79 0.82 -13.53
C GLU A 233 -4.57 0.79 -12.60
N PRO A 234 -4.77 0.74 -11.28
CA PRO A 234 -3.67 0.77 -10.34
C PRO A 234 -2.90 -0.56 -10.38
N ILE A 235 -1.66 -0.53 -9.90
CA ILE A 235 -0.77 -1.70 -9.87
C ILE A 235 -0.50 -2.14 -8.43
N GLN A 236 -0.16 -3.41 -8.26
CA GLN A 236 0.28 -3.95 -6.98
C GLN A 236 1.80 -3.82 -6.82
N VAL A 237 2.23 -3.45 -5.61
CA VAL A 237 3.63 -3.26 -5.23
C VAL A 237 3.85 -3.70 -3.79
N ILE A 238 5.11 -3.90 -3.41
CA ILE A 238 5.49 -4.17 -2.01
C ILE A 238 5.57 -2.86 -1.24
N ALA A 239 4.87 -2.79 -0.09
CA ALA A 239 5.18 -1.83 0.96
C ALA A 239 6.09 -2.50 2.00
N PHE A 240 7.34 -2.04 2.09
CA PHE A 240 8.33 -2.57 3.04
C PHE A 240 8.07 -2.09 4.46
N CYS A 241 7.11 -2.70 5.16
CA CYS A 241 6.86 -2.46 6.57
C CYS A 241 7.75 -3.39 7.44
N LYS A 242 7.46 -3.54 8.74
CA LYS A 242 8.14 -4.54 9.59
C LYS A 242 8.02 -5.94 8.97
N ARG A 243 6.81 -6.28 8.53
CA ARG A 243 6.50 -7.40 7.63
C ARG A 243 6.08 -6.80 6.28
N PRO A 244 6.66 -7.21 5.15
CA PRO A 244 6.31 -6.66 3.85
C PRO A 244 4.89 -7.10 3.49
N VAL A 245 4.11 -6.17 2.93
CA VAL A 245 2.73 -6.44 2.48
C VAL A 245 2.57 -5.98 1.04
N ILE A 246 1.67 -6.62 0.30
CA ILE A 246 1.25 -6.14 -1.02
C ILE A 246 0.23 -5.03 -0.81
N VAL A 247 0.45 -3.92 -1.50
CA VAL A 247 -0.47 -2.78 -1.55
C VAL A 247 -0.75 -2.41 -3.00
N THR A 248 -1.87 -1.74 -3.22
CA THR A 248 -2.25 -1.21 -4.53
C THR A 248 -1.88 0.28 -4.58
N VAL A 249 -1.17 0.71 -5.62
CA VAL A 249 -0.74 2.11 -5.85
C VAL A 249 -1.12 2.55 -7.28
N PRO A 250 -1.15 3.86 -7.57
CA PRO A 250 -1.35 4.35 -8.93
C PRO A 250 -0.32 3.79 -9.90
N ASP A 251 -0.70 3.64 -11.17
CA ASP A 251 0.26 3.37 -12.23
C ASP A 251 1.37 4.45 -12.22
N PRO A 252 2.66 4.08 -12.37
CA PRO A 252 3.77 5.03 -12.29
C PRO A 252 3.69 6.20 -13.27
N VAL A 253 3.15 5.99 -14.48
CA VAL A 253 2.96 7.06 -15.47
C VAL A 253 1.82 7.97 -15.03
N ARG A 254 0.70 7.41 -14.57
CA ARG A 254 -0.42 8.20 -14.03
C ARG A 254 0.02 9.04 -12.83
N TYR A 255 0.80 8.47 -11.91
CA TYR A 255 1.39 9.18 -10.77
C TYR A 255 2.32 10.31 -11.22
N PHE A 256 3.21 10.04 -12.18
CA PHE A 256 4.11 11.06 -12.72
C PHE A 256 3.33 12.23 -13.34
N LEU A 257 2.37 11.95 -14.23
CA LEU A 257 1.56 12.99 -14.87
C LEU A 257 0.70 13.75 -13.86
N PHE A 258 0.15 13.06 -12.86
CA PHE A 258 -0.57 13.68 -11.75
C PHE A 258 0.30 14.71 -11.02
N LYS A 259 1.54 14.36 -10.65
CA LYS A 259 2.45 15.29 -9.97
C LYS A 259 2.86 16.45 -10.87
N ILE A 260 3.05 16.20 -12.16
CA ILE A 260 3.32 17.24 -13.14
C ILE A 260 2.15 18.23 -13.22
N ILE A 261 0.91 17.76 -13.38
CA ILE A 261 -0.28 18.62 -13.43
C ILE A 261 -0.47 19.35 -12.09
N ARG A 262 -0.46 18.62 -10.96
CA ARG A 262 -0.67 19.19 -9.63
C ARG A 262 0.36 20.26 -9.27
N SER A 263 1.61 20.10 -9.68
CA SER A 263 2.64 21.12 -9.46
C SER A 263 2.33 22.46 -10.15
N GLN A 264 1.53 22.45 -11.22
CA GLN A 264 1.11 23.65 -11.94
C GLN A 264 -0.19 24.24 -11.38
N LEU A 265 -1.02 23.40 -10.76
CA LEU A 265 -2.27 23.80 -10.08
C LEU A 265 -2.06 24.26 -8.64
N ALA A 266 -0.85 24.10 -8.08
CA ALA A 266 -0.49 24.55 -6.75
C ALA A 266 -0.36 26.09 -6.68
N GLU A 267 -1.49 26.79 -6.87
CA GLU A 267 -1.57 28.24 -6.83
C GLU A 267 -1.01 28.77 -5.50
N ASN A 268 -0.02 29.65 -5.59
CA ASN A 268 0.66 30.33 -4.48
C ASN A 268 1.44 29.46 -3.48
N SER A 269 1.61 28.16 -3.74
CA SER A 269 2.39 27.26 -2.86
C SER A 269 3.60 26.65 -3.56
N SER A 270 4.68 27.42 -3.62
CA SER A 270 5.96 26.98 -4.20
C SER A 270 6.52 25.73 -3.50
N SER A 271 6.23 25.52 -2.21
CA SER A 271 6.66 24.33 -1.48
C SER A 271 5.96 23.05 -1.96
N ILE A 272 4.65 23.11 -2.22
CA ILE A 272 3.86 21.98 -2.74
C ILE A 272 4.31 21.67 -4.17
N ALA A 273 4.41 22.70 -5.02
CA ALA A 273 4.87 22.55 -6.39
C ALA A 273 6.28 21.92 -6.47
N ASN A 274 7.21 22.39 -5.63
CA ASN A 274 8.57 21.84 -5.58
C ASN A 274 8.60 20.38 -5.10
N ARG A 275 7.77 20.02 -4.11
CA ARG A 275 7.65 18.63 -3.64
C ARG A 275 7.14 17.72 -4.76
N ASP A 276 6.13 18.16 -5.49
CA ASP A 276 5.54 17.37 -6.58
C ASP A 276 6.53 17.21 -7.76
N LEU A 277 7.22 18.29 -8.13
CA LEU A 277 8.28 18.22 -9.14
C LEU A 277 9.44 17.31 -8.71
N PHE A 278 9.82 17.31 -7.43
CA PHE A 278 10.81 16.39 -6.89
C PHE A 278 10.39 14.92 -7.05
N GLN A 279 9.15 14.59 -6.69
CA GLN A 279 8.63 13.23 -6.85
C GLN A 279 8.54 12.82 -8.32
N ALA A 280 8.09 13.72 -9.19
CA ALA A 280 8.08 13.50 -10.63
C ALA A 280 9.50 13.28 -11.19
N LYS A 281 10.49 14.08 -10.75
CA LYS A 281 11.90 13.98 -11.16
C LYS A 281 12.48 12.62 -10.81
N ALA A 282 12.23 12.15 -9.59
CA ALA A 282 12.72 10.84 -9.14
C ALA A 282 12.21 9.71 -10.04
N LEU A 283 10.93 9.72 -10.41
CA LEU A 283 10.32 8.66 -11.23
C LEU A 283 10.60 8.80 -12.74
N PHE A 284 11.00 9.99 -13.21
CA PHE A 284 11.06 10.33 -14.64
C PHE A 284 11.85 9.31 -15.48
N LYS A 285 13.02 8.88 -15.00
CA LYS A 285 13.86 7.92 -15.72
C LYS A 285 13.18 6.56 -15.90
N GLY A 286 12.40 6.11 -14.91
CA GLY A 286 11.70 4.82 -14.94
C GLY A 286 10.42 4.83 -15.77
N VAL A 287 9.74 5.98 -15.89
CA VAL A 287 8.48 6.10 -16.65
C VAL A 287 8.68 6.42 -18.12
N ARG A 288 9.74 7.16 -18.49
CA ARG A 288 10.00 7.59 -19.88
C ARG A 288 10.31 6.46 -20.85
N GLU A 289 10.77 5.31 -20.33
CA GLU A 289 11.23 4.16 -21.12
C GLU A 289 10.06 3.22 -21.49
N LYS A 290 8.81 3.51 -21.07
CA LYS A 290 7.64 2.64 -21.25
C LYS A 290 6.73 3.09 -22.40
N LEU A 291 6.30 2.13 -23.24
CA LEU A 291 5.32 2.33 -24.32
C LEU A 291 4.01 3.00 -23.81
N THR A 292 3.56 2.58 -22.63
CA THR A 292 2.36 3.04 -21.94
C THR A 292 2.38 4.54 -21.65
N TYR A 293 3.56 5.17 -21.55
CA TYR A 293 3.68 6.62 -21.31
C TYR A 293 2.93 7.44 -22.37
N SER A 294 3.10 7.07 -23.64
CA SER A 294 2.50 7.80 -24.77
C SER A 294 0.98 7.63 -24.84
N GLU A 295 0.45 6.49 -24.41
CA GLU A 295 -0.98 6.17 -24.38
C GLU A 295 -1.68 6.90 -23.23
N ILE A 296 -1.15 6.77 -22.01
CA ILE A 296 -1.71 7.42 -20.83
C ILE A 296 -1.60 8.96 -20.95
N TYR A 297 -0.55 9.47 -21.59
CA TYR A 297 -0.45 10.90 -21.91
C TYR A 297 -1.57 11.38 -22.86
N ARG A 298 -1.89 10.59 -23.90
CA ARG A 298 -3.01 10.89 -24.80
C ARG A 298 -4.34 10.82 -24.06
N GLU A 299 -4.52 9.84 -23.20
CA GLU A 299 -5.70 9.72 -22.35
C GLU A 299 -5.88 10.95 -21.45
N ALA A 300 -4.83 11.38 -20.75
CA ALA A 300 -4.87 12.57 -19.89
C ALA A 300 -5.35 13.81 -20.66
N ARG A 301 -4.83 14.03 -21.88
CA ARG A 301 -5.25 15.15 -22.75
C ARG A 301 -6.69 15.03 -23.26
N ALA A 302 -7.18 13.81 -23.44
CA ALA A 302 -8.55 13.56 -23.86
C ALA A 302 -9.56 13.76 -22.71
N LEU A 303 -9.15 13.46 -21.47
CA LEU A 303 -9.95 13.66 -20.27
C LEU A 303 -10.16 15.14 -19.93
N ASN A 304 -9.11 15.95 -20.04
CA ASN A 304 -9.19 17.40 -19.88
C ASN A 304 -8.22 18.11 -20.83
N TRP A 305 -8.76 18.95 -21.72
CA TRP A 305 -7.97 19.67 -22.72
C TRP A 305 -6.96 20.65 -22.10
N GLU A 306 -7.24 21.18 -20.90
CA GLU A 306 -6.37 22.09 -20.16
C GLU A 306 -5.13 21.40 -19.58
N TRP A 307 -5.18 20.07 -19.38
CA TRP A 307 -4.04 19.30 -18.89
C TRP A 307 -2.88 19.25 -19.88
N GLY A 308 -3.14 19.37 -21.19
CA GLY A 308 -2.08 19.41 -22.21
C GLY A 308 -1.08 20.55 -21.97
N PRO A 309 -1.54 21.81 -21.91
CA PRO A 309 -0.71 22.96 -21.53
C PRO A 309 -0.04 22.83 -20.15
N LEU A 310 -0.74 22.33 -19.13
CA LEU A 310 -0.16 22.13 -17.79
C LEU A 310 0.99 21.12 -17.82
N ILE A 311 0.82 19.99 -18.51
CA ILE A 311 1.88 18.99 -18.65
C ILE A 311 3.08 19.58 -19.40
N ALA A 312 2.86 20.33 -20.48
CA ALA A 312 3.94 20.96 -21.23
C ALA A 312 4.79 21.90 -20.34
N ARG A 313 4.13 22.79 -19.58
CA ARG A 313 4.81 23.69 -18.63
C ARG A 313 5.53 22.93 -17.52
N GLY A 314 4.87 21.93 -16.93
CA GLY A 314 5.47 21.14 -15.85
C GLY A 314 6.68 20.31 -16.31
N LEU A 315 6.66 19.78 -17.55
CA LEU A 315 7.82 19.11 -18.14
C LEU A 315 8.98 20.08 -18.41
N GLU A 316 8.70 21.31 -18.81
CA GLU A 316 9.74 22.35 -18.96
C GLU A 316 10.36 22.71 -17.60
N ASN A 317 9.53 22.90 -16.57
CA ASN A 317 10.01 23.13 -15.21
C ASN A 317 10.83 21.95 -14.69
N LEU A 318 10.38 20.72 -14.93
CA LEU A 318 11.13 19.52 -14.58
C LEU A 318 12.52 19.50 -15.23
N LYS A 319 12.62 19.84 -16.52
CA LYS A 319 13.91 19.93 -17.23
C LYS A 319 14.84 20.94 -16.57
N ARG A 320 14.33 22.11 -16.18
CA ARG A 320 15.11 23.14 -15.46
C ARG A 320 15.61 22.67 -14.09
N THR A 321 14.96 21.68 -13.46
CA THR A 321 15.44 21.09 -12.20
C THR A 321 16.45 19.96 -12.41
N MET A 322 16.60 19.46 -13.64
CA MET A 322 17.53 18.36 -13.99
C MET A 322 18.87 18.86 -14.54
N GLY A 323 18.97 20.15 -14.89
CA GLY A 323 20.17 20.82 -15.39
C GLY A 323 20.51 22.03 -14.54
#